data_AF-A0A2D6PHF7-F1
#
_entry.id   AF-A0A2D6PHF7-F1
#
_cell.length_a   1.000
_cell.length_b   1.000
_cell.length_c   1.000
_cell.angle_alpha   90.00
_cell.angle_beta   90.00
_cell.angle_gamma   90.00
#
_symmetry.space_group_name_H-M   'P 1'
#
loop_
_entity.id
_entity.type
_entity.pdbx_description
1 polymer ?
#
loop_
_entity_poly.entity_id
_entity_poly.type
_entity_poly.pdbx_seq_one_letter_code
_entity_poly.pdbx_strand_id
1 'polypeptide(L)'
;MSERTEALMRIVVGIISGLILKIWTILIEIIIVIHFVVVLISNKRNRDLAEFTNYWNTQVYDYIRYMTFTTNEKPFPFRGDGLGKNKDKVDMKNGSSPKSKPKKK
;
A
#
# COMPACT_ATOMS: atom_id res chain seq x y z
N MET A 1 17.45 -16.70 14.85
CA MET A 1 17.96 -15.33 14.60
C MET A 1 17.92 -14.61 15.93
N SER A 2 19.03 -13.99 16.34
CA SER A 2 19.05 -13.24 17.61
C SER A 2 18.16 -11.99 17.47
N GLU A 3 17.41 -11.60 18.51
CA GLU A 3 16.51 -10.43 18.49
C GLU A 3 17.22 -9.15 18.03
N ARG A 4 18.52 -9.05 18.33
CA ARG A 4 19.40 -7.97 17.90
C ARG A 4 19.55 -7.89 16.38
N THR A 5 19.65 -9.04 15.71
CA THR A 5 19.75 -9.12 14.24
C THR A 5 18.44 -8.70 13.58
N GLU A 6 17.31 -9.02 14.19
CA GLU A 6 16.00 -8.60 13.70
C GLU A 6 15.81 -7.08 13.84
N ALA A 7 16.22 -6.51 14.97
CA ALA A 7 16.21 -5.06 15.19
C ALA A 7 17.12 -4.32 14.17
N LEU A 8 18.32 -4.84 13.91
CA LEU A 8 19.23 -4.26 12.91
C LEU A 8 18.66 -4.34 11.49
N MET A 9 18.04 -5.46 11.12
CA MET A 9 17.34 -5.57 9.83
C MET A 9 16.19 -4.58 9.71
N ARG A 10 15.42 -4.36 10.79
CA ARG A 10 14.33 -3.37 10.80
C ARG A 10 14.82 -1.96 10.50
N ILE A 11 15.98 -1.57 11.01
CA ILE A 11 16.57 -0.25 10.74
C ILE A 11 16.87 -0.12 9.25
N VAL A 12 17.56 -1.08 8.65
CA VAL A 12 17.94 -1.04 7.23
C VAL A 12 16.71 -1.06 6.32
N VAL A 13 15.78 -2.01 6.58
CA VAL A 13 14.53 -2.13 5.83
C VAL A 13 13.67 -0.88 6.02
N GLY A 14 13.61 -0.36 7.24
CA GLY A 14 12.88 0.85 7.60
C GLY A 14 13.37 2.09 6.87
N ILE A 15 14.68 2.26 6.74
CA ILE A 15 15.30 3.38 6.01
C ILE A 15 15.02 3.26 4.50
N ILE A 16 15.28 2.09 3.91
CA ILE A 16 15.11 1.89 2.46
C ILE A 16 13.64 2.00 2.07
N SER A 17 12.76 1.24 2.72
CA SER A 17 11.32 1.30 2.45
C SER A 17 10.77 2.67 2.79
N GLY A 18 11.21 3.32 3.86
CA GLY A 18 10.78 4.68 4.22
C GLY A 18 11.15 5.72 3.16
N LEU A 19 12.36 5.64 2.61
CA LEU A 19 12.82 6.55 1.54
C LEU A 19 11.99 6.35 0.27
N ILE A 20 11.75 5.11 -0.13
CA ILE A 20 10.89 4.76 -1.27
C ILE A 20 9.49 5.33 -1.02
N LEU A 21 8.90 5.07 0.15
CA LEU A 21 7.56 5.54 0.49
C LEU A 21 7.45 7.07 0.47
N LYS A 22 8.46 7.81 0.94
CA LYS A 22 8.46 9.28 0.84
C LYS A 22 8.37 9.77 -0.60
N ILE A 23 9.18 9.21 -1.50
CA ILE A 23 9.20 9.61 -2.92
C ILE A 23 7.82 9.37 -3.56
N TRP A 24 7.26 8.18 -3.34
CA TRP A 24 5.95 7.83 -3.86
C TRP A 24 4.80 8.62 -3.22
N THR A 25 4.92 9.04 -1.96
CA THR A 25 3.91 9.90 -1.31
C THR A 25 3.79 11.23 -2.04
N ILE A 26 4.92 11.84 -2.43
CA ILE A 26 4.94 13.07 -3.23
C ILE A 26 4.26 12.85 -4.58
N LEU A 27 4.52 11.72 -5.24
CA LEU A 27 3.86 11.37 -6.52
C LEU A 27 2.34 11.23 -6.35
N ILE A 28 1.90 10.52 -5.30
CA ILE A 28 0.48 10.32 -4.97
C ILE A 28 -0.19 11.66 -4.67
N GLU A 29 0.47 12.55 -3.94
CA GLU A 29 -0.05 13.88 -3.61
C GLU A 29 -0.35 14.70 -4.86
N ILE A 30 0.59 14.72 -5.83
CA ILE A 30 0.38 15.37 -7.13
C ILE A 30 -0.81 14.75 -7.88
N ILE A 31 -0.90 13.41 -7.89
CA ILE A 31 -2.00 12.68 -8.54
C ILE A 31 -3.35 13.04 -7.90
N ILE A 32 -3.40 13.18 -6.56
CA ILE A 32 -4.62 13.55 -5.84
C ILE A 32 -5.06 14.95 -6.21
N VAL A 33 -4.15 15.92 -6.30
CA VAL A 33 -4.46 17.30 -6.70
C VAL A 33 -5.06 17.32 -8.11
N ILE A 34 -4.41 16.65 -9.07
CA ILE A 34 -4.91 16.54 -10.45
C ILE A 34 -6.29 15.87 -10.46
N HIS A 35 -6.47 14.79 -9.69
CA HIS A 35 -7.72 14.06 -9.66
C HIS A 35 -8.86 14.89 -9.07
N PHE A 36 -8.60 15.69 -8.05
CA PHE A 36 -9.59 16.61 -7.49
C PHE A 36 -10.07 17.61 -8.54
N VAL A 37 -9.16 18.18 -9.32
CA VAL A 37 -9.49 19.09 -10.43
C VAL A 37 -10.31 18.36 -11.50
N VAL A 38 -9.91 17.15 -11.90
CA VAL A 38 -10.63 16.36 -12.91
C VAL A 38 -12.02 15.95 -12.42
N VAL A 39 -12.17 15.54 -11.16
CA VAL A 39 -13.47 15.13 -10.60
C VAL A 39 -14.42 16.32 -10.51
N LEU A 40 -13.93 17.50 -10.13
CA LEU A 40 -14.75 18.72 -10.10
C LEU A 40 -15.29 19.10 -11.49
N ILE A 41 -14.53 18.82 -12.56
CA ILE A 41 -14.95 19.13 -13.94
C ILE A 41 -15.80 18.01 -14.55
N SER A 42 -15.40 16.74 -14.39
CA SER A 42 -16.06 15.58 -15.01
C SER A 42 -17.26 15.02 -14.24
N ASN A 43 -17.42 15.39 -12.96
CA ASN A 43 -18.42 14.85 -12.02
C ASN A 43 -18.49 13.31 -11.99
N LYS A 44 -17.38 12.65 -12.37
CA LYS A 44 -17.24 11.20 -12.43
C LYS A 44 -16.04 10.81 -11.59
N ARG A 45 -16.30 9.99 -10.57
CA ARG A 45 -15.25 9.42 -9.73
C ARG A 45 -14.51 8.34 -10.50
N ASN A 46 -13.20 8.50 -10.67
CA ASN A 46 -12.37 7.47 -11.30
C ASN A 46 -12.13 6.31 -10.33
N ARG A 47 -12.67 5.11 -10.64
CA ARG A 47 -12.55 3.92 -9.77
C ARG A 47 -11.13 3.37 -9.75
N ASP A 48 -10.45 3.40 -10.89
CA ASP A 48 -9.09 2.85 -11.02
C ASP A 48 -8.10 3.63 -10.16
N LEU A 49 -8.26 4.95 -10.12
CA LEU A 49 -7.40 5.81 -9.30
C LEU A 49 -7.69 5.65 -7.81
N ALA A 50 -8.97 5.53 -7.43
CA ALA A 50 -9.33 5.23 -6.04
C ALA A 50 -8.78 3.88 -5.58
N GLU A 51 -8.76 2.88 -6.46
CA GLU A 51 -8.16 1.57 -6.18
C GLU A 51 -6.64 1.67 -6.04
N PHE A 52 -5.97 2.45 -6.90
CA PHE A 52 -4.54 2.73 -6.81
C PHE A 52 -4.16 3.43 -5.50
N THR A 53 -4.92 4.46 -5.07
CA THR A 53 -4.67 5.12 -3.78
C THR A 53 -4.89 4.17 -2.59
N ASN A 54 -5.91 3.31 -2.66
CA ASN A 54 -6.15 2.31 -1.61
C ASN A 54 -4.98 1.31 -1.51
N TYR A 55 -4.48 0.87 -2.66
CA TYR A 55 -3.32 0.02 -2.74
C TYR A 55 -2.08 0.67 -2.11
N TRP A 56 -1.83 1.94 -2.43
CA TRP A 56 -0.77 2.73 -1.82
C TRP A 56 -0.90 2.80 -0.29
N ASN A 57 -2.09 3.14 0.21
CA ASN A 57 -2.36 3.24 1.64
C ASN A 57 -2.11 1.92 2.37
N THR A 58 -2.44 0.78 1.75
CA THR A 58 -2.16 -0.54 2.32
C THR A 58 -0.65 -0.76 2.51
N GLN A 59 0.18 -0.33 1.56
CA GLN A 59 1.64 -0.45 1.66
C GLN A 59 2.22 0.43 2.78
N VAL A 60 1.72 1.65 2.91
CA VAL A 60 2.11 2.55 4.00
C VAL A 60 1.74 1.95 5.35
N TYR A 61 0.55 1.35 5.45
CA TYR A 61 0.10 0.68 6.66
C TYR A 61 1.00 -0.50 7.05
N ASP A 62 1.35 -1.36 6.09
CA ASP A 62 2.26 -2.49 6.33
C ASP A 62 3.65 -2.05 6.79
N TYR A 63 4.17 -0.96 6.20
CA TYR A 63 5.42 -0.35 6.62
C TYR A 63 5.37 0.16 8.06
N ILE A 64 4.33 0.91 8.43
CA ILE A 64 4.15 1.41 9.79
C ILE A 64 4.05 0.24 10.76
N ARG A 65 3.32 -0.82 10.41
CA ARG A 65 3.21 -2.02 11.26
C ARG A 65 4.55 -2.69 11.50
N TYR A 66 5.39 -2.78 10.48
CA TYR A 66 6.73 -3.34 10.60
C TYR A 66 7.64 -2.46 11.47
N MET A 67 7.58 -1.14 11.30
CA MET A 67 8.36 -0.19 12.09
C MET A 67 7.95 -0.14 13.57
N THR A 68 6.67 -0.35 13.86
CA THR A 68 6.10 -0.33 15.22
C THR A 68 6.14 -1.69 15.93
N PHE A 69 6.86 -2.68 15.38
CA PHE A 69 6.95 -4.03 15.94
C PHE A 69 5.61 -4.77 16.09
N THR A 70 4.54 -4.27 15.46
CA THR A 70 3.22 -4.96 15.47
C THR A 70 3.17 -6.14 14.50
N THR A 71 4.15 -6.25 13.60
CA THR A 71 4.37 -7.40 12.73
C THR A 71 5.86 -7.60 12.44
N ASN A 72 6.23 -8.84 12.13
CA ASN A 72 7.57 -9.23 11.67
C ASN A 72 7.61 -9.39 10.14
N GLU A 73 6.47 -9.22 9.46
CA GLU A 73 6.39 -9.22 8.00
C GLU A 73 7.07 -7.98 7.41
N LYS A 74 8.04 -8.17 6.52
CA LYS A 74 8.78 -7.08 5.88
C LYS A 74 7.91 -6.33 4.87
N PRO A 75 8.00 -4.99 4.80
CA PRO A 75 7.32 -4.20 3.79
C PRO A 75 7.99 -4.33 2.40
N PHE A 76 7.29 -3.86 1.37
CA PHE A 76 7.85 -3.70 0.03
C PHE A 76 9.13 -2.84 0.06
N PRO A 77 10.18 -3.14 -0.73
CA PRO A 77 10.29 -4.18 -1.77
C PRO A 77 10.75 -5.56 -1.30
N PHE A 78 10.94 -5.76 0.01
CA PHE A 78 11.54 -6.99 0.55
C PHE A 78 10.55 -8.15 0.67
N ARG A 79 9.26 -7.85 0.50
CA ARG A 79 8.19 -8.84 0.42
C ARG A 79 8.13 -9.33 -1.03
N GLY A 80 8.56 -10.57 -1.28
CA GLY A 80 8.62 -11.18 -2.63
C GLY A 80 7.25 -11.50 -3.24
N ASP A 81 6.17 -11.09 -2.59
CA ASP A 81 4.79 -11.41 -2.99
C ASP A 81 4.14 -10.36 -3.90
N GLY A 82 4.87 -9.28 -4.24
CA GLY A 82 4.41 -8.20 -5.08
C GLY A 82 3.60 -7.16 -4.29
N LEU A 83 3.56 -5.93 -4.81
CA LEU A 83 2.73 -4.88 -4.22
C LEU A 83 1.24 -5.38 -4.19
N GLY A 84 0.51 -5.13 -3.09
CA GLY A 84 -0.95 -5.32 -3.05
C GLY A 84 -1.54 -6.57 -2.42
N LYS A 85 -0.79 -7.63 -2.11
CA LYS A 85 -1.39 -8.87 -1.55
C LYS A 85 -2.15 -8.67 -0.22
N ASN A 86 -1.83 -7.62 0.54
CA ASN A 86 -2.55 -7.31 1.77
C ASN A 86 -3.86 -6.55 1.55
N LYS A 87 -4.11 -6.00 0.35
CA LYS A 87 -5.40 -5.40 -0.02
C LYS A 87 -6.51 -6.45 0.09
N ASP A 88 -6.27 -7.65 -0.44
CA ASP A 88 -7.23 -8.77 -0.39
C ASP A 88 -7.61 -9.13 1.05
N LYS A 89 -6.67 -9.02 2.01
CA LYS A 89 -6.92 -9.28 3.44
C LYS A 89 -7.71 -8.16 4.12
N VAL A 90 -7.42 -6.90 3.78
CA VAL A 90 -8.13 -5.73 4.34
C VAL A 90 -9.56 -5.67 3.78
N ASP A 91 -9.73 -5.90 2.48
CA ASP A 91 -11.03 -5.88 1.80
C ASP A 91 -11.91 -7.06 2.25
N MET A 92 -11.32 -8.24 2.56
CA MET A 92 -12.03 -9.37 3.19
C MET A 92 -12.52 -9.05 4.61
N LYS A 93 -11.76 -8.26 5.39
CA LYS A 93 -12.13 -7.90 6.76
C LYS A 93 -13.16 -6.76 6.81
N ASN A 94 -13.13 -5.87 5.83
CA ASN A 94 -14.02 -4.72 5.70
C ASN A 94 -15.13 -4.95 4.66
N GLY A 95 -15.73 -6.15 4.57
CA GLY A 95 -17.05 -6.38 3.94
C GLY A 95 -17.25 -5.94 2.49
N SER A 96 -16.23 -5.49 1.75
CA SER A 96 -16.35 -5.15 0.33
C SER A 96 -16.04 -6.39 -0.48
N SER A 97 -17.10 -7.14 -0.79
CA SER A 97 -17.08 -8.36 -1.60
C SER A 97 -16.14 -8.23 -2.81
N PRO A 98 -15.33 -9.25 -3.13
CA PRO A 98 -14.60 -9.28 -4.39
C PRO A 98 -15.65 -9.28 -5.49
N LYS A 99 -15.69 -8.22 -6.32
CA LYS A 99 -16.42 -8.29 -7.58
C LYS A 99 -15.77 -9.41 -8.39
N SER A 100 -16.47 -10.53 -8.43
CA SER A 100 -16.17 -11.73 -9.19
C SER A 100 -15.63 -11.37 -10.57
N LYS A 101 -14.39 -11.80 -10.85
CA LYS A 101 -13.84 -11.87 -12.20
C LYS A 101 -14.88 -12.54 -13.11
N PRO A 102 -15.14 -12.04 -14.34
CA PRO A 102 -15.99 -12.76 -15.27
C PRO A 102 -15.31 -14.10 -15.59
N LYS A 103 -16.01 -15.20 -15.30
CA LYS A 103 -15.62 -16.53 -15.73
C LYS A 103 -15.51 -16.51 -17.25
N LYS A 104 -14.29 -16.69 -17.78
CA LYS A 104 -14.11 -17.13 -19.16
C LYS A 104 -14.78 -18.50 -19.29
N LYS A 105 -15.82 -18.59 -20.13
CA LYS A 105 -16.26 -19.81 -20.79
C LYS A 105 -16.18 -19.55 -22.28
#